data_AF-A0A3B8V7L6-F1
#
_entry.id   AF-A0A3B8V7L6-F1
#
_cell.length_a   1.000
_cell.length_b   1.000
_cell.length_c   1.000
_cell.angle_alpha   90.00
_cell.angle_beta   90.00
_cell.angle_gamma   90.00
#
_symmetry.space_group_name_H-M   'P 1'
#
loop_
_entity.id
_entity.type
_entity.pdbx_description
1 polymer ?
#
loop_
_entity_poly.entity_id
_entity_poly.type
_entity_poly.pdbx_seq_one_letter_code
_entity_poly.pdbx_strand_id
1 'polypeptide(L)'
;SDSGLIRTDASYAQDFIVDNYGGEIVILATKNQYGTYSFGSQTLKTPKNGGAYENIVSVKYTLINDTNSLYALSGCDSALEGDMADGQLYVQEGKNPLEYVQTVQLDCLFTFKSGNTADIQIPVCCSDSQSENVNGFLIYYNYYDQMFFSSTGGYTIRSFDMPFATGNKVSDYVVCYDLAVETTDADGNVSYEWNKVKGISVGLYYGGENHDFTATTGSYAPYTQYVSYVAALEKYLSDNSLTVADIIAYGDAKWVFTIDISEKSEIGDENQNFSFVYNYKTIYGSAFSPFTDSSDRLKTTAFTLPGILKYSSAAGDGVITDANMYNWLGKVFGGESFTGEAILTDWLRQNKPVDVTDAENGALLAAVTDFGGLKYVKGATYVNLSGVNLSGIYADTMSAIAQMEAVEELNLSNCGLSANGVSASAPNDANLEKLTALKNLKTLRLSNAYGTTTNLNTIYSFEFLLNIASLNRAYVYGNLDTGTVNGVFYGS
;
A
#
# COMPACT_ATOMS: atom_id res chain seq x y z
N SER A 1 -20.93 -43.91 -16.05
CA SER A 1 -20.31 -45.04 -15.35
C SER A 1 -18.86 -44.67 -15.13
N ASP A 2 -18.56 -44.13 -13.95
CA ASP A 2 -17.27 -43.49 -13.64
C ASP A 2 -16.20 -44.49 -13.21
N SER A 3 -16.19 -45.67 -13.82
CA SER A 3 -15.29 -46.78 -13.49
C SER A 3 -13.89 -46.61 -14.10
N GLY A 4 -13.47 -45.37 -14.40
CA GLY A 4 -12.22 -45.08 -15.09
C GLY A 4 -11.38 -43.93 -14.52
N LEU A 5 -11.85 -43.23 -13.47
CA LEU A 5 -11.04 -42.23 -12.78
C LEU A 5 -10.24 -42.91 -11.67
N ILE A 6 -8.91 -42.93 -11.80
CA ILE A 6 -8.01 -43.35 -10.73
C ILE A 6 -8.18 -42.34 -9.59
N ARG A 7 -8.92 -42.72 -8.54
CA ARG A 7 -9.08 -41.91 -7.33
C ARG A 7 -7.76 -41.86 -6.57
N THR A 8 -7.30 -40.66 -6.23
CA THR A 8 -6.10 -40.45 -5.42
C THR A 8 -6.44 -40.42 -3.93
N ASP A 9 -5.44 -40.63 -3.06
CA ASP A 9 -5.60 -40.52 -1.60
C ASP A 9 -6.23 -39.16 -1.22
N ALA A 10 -5.79 -38.06 -1.84
CA ALA A 10 -6.36 -36.73 -1.65
C ALA A 10 -7.86 -36.65 -2.02
N SER A 11 -8.28 -37.31 -3.09
CA SER A 11 -9.71 -37.37 -3.46
C SER A 11 -10.56 -38.10 -2.41
N TYR A 12 -10.02 -39.15 -1.77
CA TYR A 12 -10.72 -39.85 -0.69
C TYR A 12 -10.85 -39.01 0.58
N ALA A 13 -9.82 -38.21 0.93
CA ALA A 13 -9.93 -37.26 2.03
C ALA A 13 -10.94 -36.14 1.73
N GLN A 14 -10.98 -35.65 0.49
CA GLN A 14 -11.95 -34.63 0.09
C GLN A 14 -13.40 -35.15 0.20
N ASP A 15 -13.65 -36.37 -0.29
CA ASP A 15 -14.95 -37.03 -0.15
C ASP A 15 -15.34 -37.18 1.33
N PHE A 16 -14.41 -37.59 2.19
CA PHE A 16 -14.66 -37.70 3.64
C PHE A 16 -15.09 -36.35 4.24
N ILE A 17 -14.42 -35.26 3.88
CA ILE A 17 -14.76 -33.93 4.34
C ILE A 17 -16.14 -33.49 3.83
N VAL A 18 -16.43 -33.72 2.56
CA VAL A 18 -17.72 -33.34 1.96
C VAL A 18 -18.88 -34.14 2.56
N ASP A 19 -18.72 -35.45 2.72
CA ASP A 19 -19.78 -36.30 3.27
C ASP A 19 -20.11 -36.00 4.73
N ASN A 20 -19.11 -35.59 5.53
CA ASN A 20 -19.30 -35.33 6.95
C ASN A 20 -19.59 -33.87 7.28
N TYR A 21 -19.10 -32.92 6.47
CA TYR A 21 -19.14 -31.48 6.77
C TYR A 21 -19.66 -30.63 5.61
N GLY A 22 -19.80 -31.15 4.39
CA GLY A 22 -20.24 -30.36 3.24
C GLY A 22 -19.23 -29.32 2.76
N GLY A 23 -17.97 -29.41 3.22
CA GLY A 23 -16.88 -28.50 2.85
C GLY A 23 -16.61 -27.37 3.84
N GLU A 24 -17.43 -27.21 4.89
CA GLU A 24 -17.23 -26.22 5.96
C GLU A 24 -17.73 -26.76 7.31
N ILE A 25 -17.23 -26.20 8.41
CA ILE A 25 -17.77 -26.48 9.75
C ILE A 25 -18.66 -25.31 10.16
N VAL A 26 -19.93 -25.58 10.46
CA VAL A 26 -20.87 -24.54 10.93
C VAL A 26 -21.21 -24.76 12.39
N ILE A 27 -20.83 -23.80 13.24
CA ILE A 27 -21.29 -23.71 14.62
C ILE A 27 -22.49 -22.76 14.68
N LEU A 28 -23.64 -23.31 15.09
CA LEU A 28 -24.86 -22.52 15.19
C LEU A 28 -24.85 -21.65 16.45
N ALA A 29 -25.17 -20.36 16.27
CA ALA A 29 -25.45 -19.42 17.34
C ALA A 29 -26.96 -19.28 17.54
N THR A 30 -27.39 -19.33 18.81
CA THR A 30 -28.78 -19.09 19.21
C THR A 30 -28.80 -17.91 20.16
N LYS A 31 -29.63 -16.90 19.86
CA LYS A 31 -29.77 -15.71 20.70
C LYS A 31 -30.96 -15.89 21.64
N ASN A 32 -30.75 -15.65 22.94
CA ASN A 32 -31.85 -15.66 23.90
C ASN A 32 -32.61 -14.31 23.87
N GLN A 33 -33.74 -14.25 24.58
CA GLN A 33 -34.60 -13.06 24.67
C GLN A 33 -33.93 -11.82 25.31
N TYR A 34 -32.76 -11.98 25.94
CA TYR A 34 -31.99 -10.90 26.56
C TYR A 34 -30.78 -10.48 25.71
N GLY A 35 -30.64 -11.06 24.52
CA GLY A 35 -29.56 -10.73 23.59
C GLY A 35 -28.25 -11.48 23.79
N THR A 36 -28.18 -12.44 24.73
CA THR A 36 -27.01 -13.29 24.94
C THR A 36 -27.01 -14.45 23.95
N TYR A 37 -25.84 -14.73 23.35
CA TYR A 37 -25.66 -15.87 22.46
C TYR A 37 -25.28 -17.14 23.23
N SER A 38 -25.81 -18.28 22.77
CA SER A 38 -25.30 -19.62 23.05
C SER A 38 -24.85 -20.28 21.76
N PHE A 39 -23.72 -20.99 21.81
CA PHE A 39 -23.10 -21.62 20.64
C PHE A 39 -23.21 -23.13 20.74
N GLY A 40 -23.48 -23.77 19.61
CA GLY A 40 -23.41 -25.22 19.47
C GLY A 40 -21.98 -25.75 19.48
N SER A 41 -21.86 -27.07 19.31
CA SER A 41 -20.58 -27.73 19.01
C SER A 41 -20.72 -28.57 17.75
N GLN A 42 -19.60 -28.78 17.07
CA GLN A 42 -19.51 -29.67 15.92
C GLN A 42 -18.75 -30.94 16.30
N THR A 43 -19.30 -32.09 15.92
CA THR A 43 -18.62 -33.38 16.07
C THR A 43 -17.60 -33.56 14.95
N LEU A 44 -16.34 -33.84 15.30
CA LEU A 44 -15.25 -34.12 14.38
C LEU A 44 -15.08 -35.64 14.24
N LYS A 45 -15.33 -36.15 13.04
CA LYS A 45 -15.48 -37.57 12.73
C LYS A 45 -14.14 -38.29 12.70
N THR A 46 -14.11 -39.47 13.32
CA THR A 46 -13.02 -40.43 13.23
C THR A 46 -13.23 -41.35 12.01
N PRO A 47 -12.18 -41.63 11.20
CA PRO A 47 -12.23 -42.64 10.15
C PRO A 47 -12.58 -44.01 10.75
N LYS A 48 -13.64 -44.65 10.26
CA LYS A 48 -14.09 -45.97 10.76
C LYS A 48 -13.42 -47.11 10.00
N ASN A 49 -13.20 -48.21 10.71
CA ASN A 49 -12.71 -49.44 10.11
C ASN A 49 -13.80 -50.08 9.23
N GLY A 50 -13.57 -50.10 7.92
CA GLY A 50 -14.48 -50.65 6.91
C GLY A 50 -15.49 -49.63 6.35
N GLY A 51 -15.79 -49.72 5.05
CA GLY A 51 -16.68 -48.80 4.33
C GLY A 51 -15.98 -47.99 3.24
N ALA A 52 -16.63 -46.93 2.75
CA ALA A 52 -16.16 -46.12 1.61
C ALA A 52 -14.80 -45.40 1.85
N TYR A 53 -14.38 -45.28 3.11
CA TYR A 53 -13.18 -44.55 3.54
C TYR A 53 -12.12 -45.45 4.18
N GLU A 54 -12.17 -46.77 3.95
CA GLU A 54 -11.30 -47.75 4.61
C GLU A 54 -9.79 -47.53 4.37
N ASN A 55 -9.41 -46.72 3.39
CA ASN A 55 -8.02 -46.40 3.07
C ASN A 55 -7.44 -45.29 3.96
N ILE A 56 -8.28 -44.52 4.65
CA ILE A 56 -7.87 -43.51 5.62
C ILE A 56 -7.64 -44.21 6.97
N VAL A 57 -6.43 -44.11 7.51
CA VAL A 57 -6.03 -44.71 8.78
C VAL A 57 -6.34 -43.77 9.95
N SER A 58 -6.05 -42.49 9.76
CA SER A 58 -6.24 -41.49 10.81
C SER A 58 -6.43 -40.08 10.25
N VAL A 59 -6.99 -39.21 11.09
CA VAL A 59 -7.10 -37.77 10.86
C VAL A 59 -6.65 -37.01 12.10
N LYS A 60 -5.79 -36.01 11.92
CA LYS A 60 -5.42 -35.07 12.98
C LYS A 60 -6.07 -33.74 12.70
N TYR A 61 -6.78 -33.22 13.69
CA TYR A 61 -7.44 -31.91 13.64
C TYR A 61 -6.62 -30.87 14.40
N THR A 62 -6.34 -29.74 13.76
CA THR A 62 -5.75 -28.58 14.46
C THR A 62 -6.44 -27.29 14.03
N LEU A 63 -6.38 -26.27 14.89
CA LEU A 63 -6.93 -24.94 14.57
C LEU A 63 -5.82 -24.05 14.03
N ILE A 64 -6.09 -23.46 12.88
CA ILE A 64 -5.24 -22.44 12.24
C ILE A 64 -5.93 -21.09 12.39
N ASN A 65 -5.13 -20.04 12.62
CA ASN A 65 -5.57 -18.65 12.69
C ASN A 65 -6.60 -18.34 13.79
N ASP A 66 -6.67 -19.17 14.85
CA ASP A 66 -7.47 -18.90 16.05
C ASP A 66 -6.74 -18.00 17.06
N THR A 67 -6.34 -16.81 16.62
CA THR A 67 -5.46 -15.89 17.38
C THR A 67 -6.08 -15.39 18.67
N ASN A 68 -7.42 -15.26 18.73
CA ASN A 68 -8.14 -14.84 19.92
C ASN A 68 -8.61 -16.01 20.81
N SER A 69 -8.23 -17.25 20.46
CA SER A 69 -8.64 -18.48 21.13
C SER A 69 -10.17 -18.53 21.28
N LEU A 70 -10.87 -18.40 20.16
CA LEU A 70 -12.33 -18.41 20.11
C LEU A 70 -12.88 -19.82 20.17
N TYR A 71 -12.13 -20.79 19.66
CA TYR A 71 -12.55 -22.17 19.58
C TYR A 71 -11.60 -23.10 20.34
N ALA A 72 -12.12 -24.27 20.69
CA ALA A 72 -11.36 -25.31 21.35
C ALA A 72 -11.70 -26.66 20.74
N LEU A 73 -10.68 -27.52 20.70
CA LEU A 73 -10.81 -28.92 20.33
C LEU A 73 -10.83 -29.79 21.59
N SER A 74 -11.70 -30.79 21.62
CA SER A 74 -11.73 -31.81 22.66
C SER A 74 -11.63 -33.20 22.03
N GLY A 75 -10.90 -34.10 22.68
CA GLY A 75 -10.65 -35.45 22.20
C GLY A 75 -9.69 -35.55 21.01
N CYS A 76 -9.08 -34.44 20.56
CA CYS A 76 -8.23 -34.36 19.37
C CYS A 76 -6.74 -34.09 19.71
N ASP A 77 -6.28 -34.42 20.92
CA ASP A 77 -4.90 -34.19 21.35
C ASP A 77 -3.88 -35.01 20.54
N SER A 78 -4.34 -36.11 19.94
CA SER A 78 -3.62 -36.97 18.99
C SER A 78 -4.45 -37.18 17.73
N ALA A 79 -3.83 -37.72 16.67
CA ALA A 79 -4.58 -38.20 15.51
C ALA A 79 -5.65 -39.21 15.95
N LEU A 80 -6.86 -39.07 15.40
CA LEU A 80 -7.98 -39.98 15.62
C LEU A 80 -7.85 -41.15 14.66
N GLU A 81 -7.76 -42.36 15.20
CA GLU A 81 -7.57 -43.60 14.43
C GLU A 81 -8.72 -44.58 14.67
N GLY A 82 -8.82 -45.61 13.82
CA GLY A 82 -9.90 -46.59 13.77
C GLY A 82 -10.63 -46.88 15.10
N ASP A 83 -11.94 -46.68 15.09
CA ASP A 83 -12.89 -46.94 16.19
C ASP A 83 -12.66 -46.11 17.48
N MET A 84 -11.77 -45.10 17.47
CA MET A 84 -11.73 -44.09 18.51
C MET A 84 -13.03 -43.26 18.54
N ALA A 85 -13.33 -42.67 19.70
CA ALA A 85 -14.43 -41.73 19.83
C ALA A 85 -14.19 -40.50 18.93
N ASP A 86 -15.28 -39.97 18.36
CA ASP A 86 -15.24 -38.71 17.61
C ASP A 86 -14.75 -37.56 18.51
N GLY A 87 -14.03 -36.62 17.92
CA GLY A 87 -13.63 -35.36 18.57
C GLY A 87 -14.76 -34.32 18.57
N GLN A 88 -14.49 -33.16 19.18
CA GLN A 88 -15.39 -32.01 19.09
C GLN A 88 -14.66 -30.69 18.88
N LEU A 89 -15.30 -29.81 18.12
CA LEU A 89 -14.97 -28.40 18.00
C LEU A 89 -16.11 -27.58 18.62
N TYR A 90 -15.77 -26.63 19.50
CA TYR A 90 -16.74 -25.77 20.16
C TYR A 90 -16.17 -24.39 20.44
N VAL A 91 -17.05 -23.43 20.73
CA VAL A 91 -16.66 -22.09 21.15
C VAL A 91 -16.19 -22.10 22.59
N GLN A 92 -15.03 -21.52 22.87
CA GLN A 92 -14.45 -21.48 24.22
C GLN A 92 -15.35 -20.67 25.17
N GLU A 93 -15.37 -21.06 26.44
CA GLU A 93 -16.21 -20.41 27.46
C GLU A 93 -15.89 -18.90 27.57
N GLY A 94 -16.95 -18.07 27.58
CA GLY A 94 -16.82 -16.61 27.66
C GLY A 94 -16.41 -15.93 26.35
N LYS A 95 -16.27 -16.67 25.24
CA LYS A 95 -16.00 -16.12 23.92
C LYS A 95 -17.28 -16.01 23.08
N ASN A 96 -17.31 -15.02 22.21
CA ASN A 96 -18.38 -14.82 21.24
C ASN A 96 -17.78 -14.62 19.85
N PRO A 97 -17.66 -15.65 19.00
CA PRO A 97 -17.01 -15.52 17.70
C PRO A 97 -17.65 -14.48 16.77
N LEU A 98 -18.92 -14.11 17.01
CA LEU A 98 -19.60 -13.06 16.24
C LEU A 98 -19.06 -11.65 16.56
N GLU A 99 -18.29 -11.48 17.64
CA GLU A 99 -17.64 -10.23 18.03
C GLU A 99 -16.20 -10.11 17.50
N TYR A 100 -15.65 -11.17 16.92
CA TYR A 100 -14.24 -11.23 16.52
C TYR A 100 -14.11 -11.52 15.03
N VAL A 101 -13.02 -11.01 14.49
CA VAL A 101 -12.76 -11.01 13.05
C VAL A 101 -11.50 -11.84 12.79
N GLN A 102 -11.70 -13.14 12.57
CA GLN A 102 -10.61 -14.06 12.24
C GLN A 102 -11.15 -15.25 11.46
N THR A 103 -10.44 -15.61 10.39
CA THR A 103 -10.72 -16.84 9.63
C THR A 103 -10.09 -18.01 10.37
N VAL A 104 -10.87 -18.70 11.19
CA VAL A 104 -10.41 -19.94 11.82
C VAL A 104 -10.61 -21.07 10.83
N GLN A 105 -9.55 -21.82 10.57
CA GLN A 105 -9.61 -23.02 9.75
C GLN A 105 -9.37 -24.24 10.65
N LEU A 106 -10.10 -25.30 10.35
CA LEU A 106 -9.78 -26.62 10.86
C LEU A 106 -8.89 -27.31 9.82
N ASP A 107 -7.65 -27.49 10.21
CA ASP A 107 -6.65 -28.24 9.45
C ASP A 107 -6.86 -29.73 9.71
N CYS A 108 -7.09 -30.50 8.64
CA CYS A 108 -7.40 -31.91 8.70
C CYS A 108 -6.30 -32.71 8.00
N LEU A 109 -5.32 -33.17 8.76
CA LEU A 109 -4.22 -33.98 8.24
C LEU A 109 -4.58 -35.46 8.25
N PHE A 110 -4.83 -36.02 7.07
CA PHE A 110 -5.16 -37.43 6.84
C PHE A 110 -3.90 -38.26 6.61
N THR A 111 -3.88 -39.45 7.20
CA THR A 111 -2.86 -40.49 6.93
C THR A 111 -3.52 -41.71 6.31
N PHE A 112 -2.93 -42.25 5.25
CA PHE A 112 -3.48 -43.37 4.47
C PHE A 112 -2.70 -44.67 4.69
N LYS A 113 -3.33 -45.81 4.39
CA LYS A 113 -2.68 -47.14 4.45
C LYS A 113 -1.42 -47.25 3.57
N SER A 114 -1.36 -46.45 2.50
CA SER A 114 -0.21 -46.32 1.61
C SER A 114 1.01 -45.70 2.29
N GLY A 115 0.84 -45.05 3.44
CA GLY A 115 1.84 -44.22 4.11
C GLY A 115 1.86 -42.77 3.63
N ASN A 116 1.05 -42.41 2.63
CA ASN A 116 0.90 -41.03 2.18
C ASN A 116 0.08 -40.22 3.19
N THR A 117 0.17 -38.90 3.07
CA THR A 117 -0.65 -37.94 3.81
C THR A 117 -1.34 -36.97 2.86
N ALA A 118 -2.51 -36.48 3.26
CA ALA A 118 -3.20 -35.39 2.59
C ALA A 118 -3.67 -34.37 3.63
N ASP A 119 -3.51 -33.10 3.32
CA ASP A 119 -3.93 -32.00 4.18
C ASP A 119 -5.11 -31.29 3.53
N ILE A 120 -6.18 -31.10 4.29
CA ILE A 120 -7.38 -30.39 3.86
C ILE A 120 -7.76 -29.38 4.94
N GLN A 121 -7.81 -28.11 4.55
CA GLN A 121 -8.26 -27.04 5.41
C GLN A 121 -9.73 -26.73 5.13
N ILE A 122 -10.55 -26.76 6.18
CA ILE A 122 -11.96 -26.39 6.11
C ILE A 122 -12.24 -25.16 6.98
N PRO A 123 -13.01 -24.18 6.49
CA PRO A 123 -13.35 -23.01 7.27
C PRO A 123 -14.27 -23.38 8.45
N VAL A 124 -14.07 -22.71 9.59
CA VAL A 124 -14.97 -22.75 10.75
C VAL A 124 -15.83 -21.49 10.73
N CYS A 125 -17.11 -21.67 10.48
CA CYS A 125 -18.12 -20.62 10.39
C CYS A 125 -19.00 -20.62 11.64
N CYS A 126 -19.40 -19.44 12.12
CA CYS A 126 -20.41 -19.29 13.17
C CYS A 126 -21.59 -18.48 12.64
N SER A 127 -22.81 -19.04 12.65
CA SER A 127 -23.99 -18.39 12.06
C SER A 127 -25.16 -18.30 13.04
N ASP A 128 -25.83 -17.15 13.13
CA ASP A 128 -27.12 -17.05 13.82
C ASP A 128 -28.26 -17.58 12.94
N SER A 129 -29.23 -18.25 13.57
CA SER A 129 -30.41 -18.82 12.89
C SER A 129 -31.55 -17.80 12.71
N GLN A 130 -31.32 -16.53 13.07
CA GLN A 130 -32.35 -15.48 13.06
C GLN A 130 -31.77 -14.14 12.60
N SER A 131 -31.61 -13.91 11.30
CA SER A 131 -31.69 -12.55 10.77
C SER A 131 -31.87 -12.47 9.24
N GLU A 132 -33.01 -11.90 8.84
CA GLU A 132 -33.17 -11.15 7.58
C GLU A 132 -32.48 -9.77 7.67
N ASN A 133 -31.30 -9.67 8.29
CA ASN A 133 -30.76 -8.36 8.71
C ASN A 133 -29.22 -8.35 8.66
N VAL A 134 -28.66 -7.78 7.58
CA VAL A 134 -27.32 -7.14 7.44
C VAL A 134 -26.05 -7.94 7.85
N ASN A 135 -26.16 -9.13 8.45
CA ASN A 135 -25.03 -9.93 8.96
C ASN A 135 -24.34 -10.80 7.91
N GLY A 136 -24.92 -10.92 6.70
CA GLY A 136 -24.35 -11.74 5.62
C GLY A 136 -23.06 -11.18 5.01
N PHE A 137 -22.80 -9.87 5.15
CA PHE A 137 -21.65 -9.19 4.55
C PHE A 137 -20.48 -8.98 5.53
N LEU A 138 -20.75 -8.91 6.85
CA LEU A 138 -19.77 -8.60 7.90
C LEU A 138 -18.59 -9.58 7.96
N ILE A 139 -18.86 -10.86 7.66
CA ILE A 139 -17.82 -11.89 7.57
C ILE A 139 -16.89 -11.63 6.38
N TYR A 140 -17.43 -11.12 5.27
CA TYR A 140 -16.66 -10.88 4.04
C TYR A 140 -15.92 -9.54 4.06
N TYR A 141 -16.53 -8.45 4.56
CA TYR A 141 -15.90 -7.12 4.68
C TYR A 141 -14.49 -7.21 5.28
N ASN A 142 -14.39 -7.90 6.41
CA ASN A 142 -13.14 -8.05 7.11
C ASN A 142 -12.16 -9.01 6.42
N TYR A 143 -12.67 -10.03 5.73
CA TYR A 143 -11.85 -10.92 4.91
C TYR A 143 -11.20 -10.14 3.74
N TYR A 144 -11.95 -9.26 3.10
CA TYR A 144 -11.39 -8.37 2.09
C TYR A 144 -10.36 -7.42 2.68
N ASP A 145 -10.60 -6.84 3.85
CA ASP A 145 -9.59 -6.04 4.54
C ASP A 145 -8.33 -6.86 4.81
N GLN A 146 -8.45 -8.08 5.32
CA GLN A 146 -7.30 -8.94 5.59
C GLN A 146 -6.54 -9.33 4.31
N MET A 147 -7.24 -9.68 3.23
CA MET A 147 -6.61 -9.96 1.93
C MET A 147 -5.95 -8.71 1.35
N PHE A 148 -6.61 -7.57 1.50
CA PHE A 148 -6.12 -6.29 1.06
C PHE A 148 -4.86 -5.89 1.83
N PHE A 149 -4.88 -5.97 3.16
CA PHE A 149 -3.73 -5.71 4.01
C PHE A 149 -2.62 -6.76 3.85
N SER A 150 -2.93 -8.02 3.57
CA SER A 150 -1.89 -9.02 3.33
C SER A 150 -1.22 -8.83 1.97
N SER A 151 -1.98 -8.38 0.95
CA SER A 151 -1.46 -8.13 -0.39
C SER A 151 -0.73 -6.79 -0.50
N THR A 152 -1.18 -5.79 0.24
CA THR A 152 -0.73 -4.40 0.06
C THR A 152 -0.17 -3.74 1.32
N GLY A 153 -0.41 -4.27 2.52
CA GLY A 153 -0.07 -3.60 3.78
C GLY A 153 -0.83 -2.29 4.02
N GLY A 154 -1.85 -1.97 3.21
CA GLY A 154 -2.49 -0.65 3.20
C GLY A 154 -1.67 0.41 2.46
N TYR A 155 -0.58 0.01 1.79
CA TYR A 155 0.39 0.89 1.16
C TYR A 155 1.11 0.16 0.01
N THR A 156 0.74 0.44 -1.25
CA THR A 156 1.43 -0.18 -2.39
C THR A 156 1.38 0.67 -3.65
N ILE A 157 2.40 0.49 -4.50
CA ILE A 157 2.42 0.93 -5.91
C ILE A 157 2.30 -0.23 -6.89
N ARG A 158 2.15 -1.46 -6.39
CA ARG A 158 1.99 -2.65 -7.23
C ARG A 158 0.52 -2.92 -7.48
N SER A 159 0.17 -3.21 -8.73
CA SER A 159 -1.13 -3.77 -9.08
C SER A 159 -1.39 -5.04 -8.27
N PHE A 160 -2.65 -5.27 -7.93
CA PHE A 160 -3.08 -6.40 -7.11
C PHE A 160 -4.48 -6.85 -7.50
N ASP A 161 -4.79 -8.09 -7.16
CA ASP A 161 -6.08 -8.69 -7.43
C ASP A 161 -6.86 -8.86 -6.12
N MET A 162 -8.18 -8.71 -6.20
CA MET A 162 -9.10 -9.04 -5.10
C MET A 162 -10.11 -10.08 -5.60
N PRO A 163 -10.54 -11.03 -4.75
CA PRO A 163 -11.47 -12.06 -5.19
C PRO A 163 -12.83 -11.45 -5.56
N PHE A 164 -13.42 -11.95 -6.64
CA PHE A 164 -14.82 -11.70 -6.96
C PHE A 164 -15.67 -12.64 -6.10
N ALA A 165 -15.78 -12.36 -4.79
CA ALA A 165 -16.38 -13.33 -3.88
C ALA A 165 -17.91 -13.36 -4.03
N THR A 166 -18.40 -14.59 -4.18
CA THR A 166 -19.80 -14.92 -4.40
C THR A 166 -20.08 -16.22 -3.67
N GLY A 167 -21.22 -16.35 -3.02
CA GLY A 167 -21.66 -17.66 -2.54
C GLY A 167 -22.42 -18.45 -3.63
N ASN A 168 -22.78 -19.70 -3.34
CA ASN A 168 -23.43 -20.61 -4.31
C ASN A 168 -24.97 -20.55 -4.28
N LYS A 169 -25.57 -19.75 -3.40
CA LYS A 169 -27.03 -19.65 -3.21
C LYS A 169 -27.56 -18.32 -3.76
N VAL A 170 -28.83 -18.33 -4.14
CA VAL A 170 -29.55 -17.14 -4.64
C VAL A 170 -29.52 -15.97 -3.65
N SER A 171 -29.43 -16.25 -2.36
CA SER A 171 -29.33 -15.28 -1.26
C SER A 171 -27.93 -14.69 -1.07
N ASP A 172 -26.92 -15.22 -1.77
CA ASP A 172 -25.54 -14.84 -1.51
C ASP A 172 -25.20 -13.52 -2.19
N TYR A 173 -24.21 -12.84 -1.63
CA TYR A 173 -23.83 -11.48 -2.02
C TYR A 173 -22.62 -11.47 -2.94
N VAL A 174 -22.55 -10.44 -3.78
CA VAL A 174 -21.38 -10.07 -4.58
C VAL A 174 -20.95 -8.67 -4.20
N VAL A 175 -19.64 -8.48 -4.20
CA VAL A 175 -18.99 -7.25 -3.71
C VAL A 175 -18.27 -6.56 -4.85
N CYS A 176 -18.43 -5.25 -4.91
CA CYS A 176 -17.77 -4.34 -5.83
C CYS A 176 -17.15 -3.17 -5.05
N TYR A 177 -16.18 -2.50 -5.65
CA TYR A 177 -15.41 -1.45 -4.99
C TYR A 177 -15.61 -0.12 -5.71
N ASP A 178 -15.83 0.93 -4.93
CA ASP A 178 -15.59 2.31 -5.32
C ASP A 178 -14.40 2.85 -4.52
N LEU A 179 -13.81 3.97 -4.95
CA LEU A 179 -12.76 4.69 -4.23
C LEU A 179 -13.32 6.02 -3.73
N ALA A 180 -12.95 6.45 -2.54
CA ALA A 180 -13.33 7.76 -2.03
C ALA A 180 -12.20 8.39 -1.21
N VAL A 181 -11.98 9.69 -1.38
CA VAL A 181 -11.17 10.50 -0.47
C VAL A 181 -12.11 11.14 0.54
N GLU A 182 -11.97 10.78 1.81
CA GLU A 182 -12.71 11.41 2.90
C GLU A 182 -12.11 12.79 3.20
N THR A 183 -12.94 13.83 3.18
CA THR A 183 -12.56 15.17 3.62
C THR A 183 -13.46 15.61 4.76
N THR A 184 -12.86 16.23 5.77
CA THR A 184 -13.59 16.76 6.92
C THR A 184 -13.44 18.27 6.93
N ASP A 185 -14.55 18.99 6.94
CA ASP A 185 -14.52 20.44 7.05
C ASP A 185 -14.19 20.90 8.48
N ALA A 186 -14.01 22.22 8.66
CA ALA A 186 -13.67 22.80 9.96
C ALA A 186 -14.75 22.58 11.04
N ASP A 187 -15.98 22.29 10.63
CA ASP A 187 -17.13 22.06 11.50
C ASP A 187 -17.31 20.55 11.83
N GLY A 188 -16.44 19.69 11.29
CA GLY A 188 -16.46 18.24 11.52
C GLY A 188 -17.39 17.47 10.58
N ASN A 189 -17.95 18.10 9.54
CA ASN A 189 -18.76 17.40 8.55
C ASN A 189 -17.87 16.64 7.58
N VAL A 190 -18.24 15.39 7.33
CA VAL A 190 -17.52 14.49 6.43
C VAL A 190 -18.13 14.55 5.03
N SER A 191 -17.30 14.75 4.02
CA SER A 191 -17.65 14.65 2.60
C SER A 191 -16.71 13.70 1.88
N TYR A 192 -17.13 13.20 0.72
CA TYR A 192 -16.38 12.19 -0.03
C TYR A 192 -16.14 12.66 -1.47
N GLU A 193 -14.88 12.64 -1.89
CA GLU A 193 -14.51 12.81 -3.30
C GLU A 193 -14.32 11.44 -3.95
N TRP A 194 -15.27 11.05 -4.79
CA TRP A 194 -15.34 9.71 -5.36
C TRP A 194 -14.44 9.53 -6.59
N ASN A 195 -13.69 8.42 -6.61
CA ASN A 195 -12.92 7.91 -7.74
C ASN A 195 -12.02 8.96 -8.43
N LYS A 196 -11.48 9.90 -7.64
CA LYS A 196 -10.52 10.92 -8.08
C LYS A 196 -9.06 10.56 -7.82
N VAL A 197 -8.81 9.40 -7.23
CA VAL A 197 -7.44 8.92 -6.98
C VAL A 197 -6.76 8.72 -8.33
N LYS A 198 -5.63 9.37 -8.52
CA LYS A 198 -4.91 9.34 -9.80
C LYS A 198 -4.04 8.10 -9.91
N GLY A 199 -3.98 7.52 -11.11
CA GLY A 199 -3.10 6.40 -11.44
C GLY A 199 -3.53 5.04 -10.90
N ILE A 200 -4.79 4.92 -10.45
CA ILE A 200 -5.40 3.62 -10.14
C ILE A 200 -6.63 3.42 -11.03
N SER A 201 -6.71 2.25 -11.67
CA SER A 201 -7.89 1.79 -12.40
C SER A 201 -8.38 0.46 -11.85
N VAL A 202 -9.67 0.20 -12.05
CA VAL A 202 -10.34 -1.03 -11.61
C VAL A 202 -10.89 -1.75 -12.83
N GLY A 203 -10.59 -3.04 -12.92
CA GLY A 203 -11.13 -3.94 -13.92
C GLY A 203 -11.69 -5.21 -13.27
N LEU A 204 -12.39 -6.00 -14.08
CA LEU A 204 -12.87 -7.31 -13.71
C LEU A 204 -12.33 -8.33 -14.70
N TYR A 205 -11.57 -9.29 -14.18
CA TYR A 205 -11.10 -10.43 -14.95
C TYR A 205 -12.12 -11.56 -14.87
N TYR A 206 -12.52 -12.12 -16.01
CA TYR A 206 -13.28 -13.37 -16.09
C TYR A 206 -13.22 -13.93 -17.52
N GLY A 207 -13.49 -15.23 -17.68
CA GLY A 207 -13.51 -15.86 -19.00
C GLY A 207 -12.17 -15.80 -19.73
N GLY A 208 -11.06 -15.73 -18.99
CA GLY A 208 -9.71 -15.63 -19.54
C GLY A 208 -9.22 -14.22 -19.90
N GLU A 209 -10.05 -13.18 -19.76
CA GLU A 209 -9.72 -11.80 -20.18
C GLU A 209 -9.98 -10.76 -19.08
N ASN A 210 -9.26 -9.63 -19.16
CA ASN A 210 -9.49 -8.49 -18.27
C ASN A 210 -10.43 -7.47 -18.92
N HIS A 211 -11.44 -7.02 -18.18
CA HIS A 211 -12.40 -6.02 -18.60
C HIS A 211 -12.22 -4.76 -17.76
N ASP A 212 -11.49 -3.79 -18.31
CA ASP A 212 -11.22 -2.52 -17.63
C ASP A 212 -12.46 -1.62 -17.63
N PHE A 213 -12.69 -0.97 -16.49
CA PHE A 213 -13.77 -0.01 -16.34
C PHE A 213 -13.24 1.42 -16.30
N THR A 214 -13.95 2.31 -16.96
CA THR A 214 -13.82 3.75 -16.73
C THR A 214 -14.97 4.17 -15.84
N ALA A 215 -14.68 4.68 -14.64
CA ALA A 215 -15.73 5.10 -13.71
C ALA A 215 -16.65 6.15 -14.35
N THR A 216 -17.97 5.99 -14.18
CA THR A 216 -18.99 6.85 -14.80
C THR A 216 -19.89 7.49 -13.76
N THR A 217 -20.74 8.44 -14.15
CA THR A 217 -21.70 9.06 -13.22
C THR A 217 -22.72 8.05 -12.71
N GLY A 218 -22.76 7.85 -11.39
CA GLY A 218 -23.73 7.05 -10.65
C GLY A 218 -24.55 7.89 -9.65
N SER A 219 -25.46 7.24 -8.94
CA SER A 219 -26.31 7.88 -7.94
C SER A 219 -26.69 6.89 -6.83
N TYR A 220 -26.53 7.30 -5.57
CA TYR A 220 -26.89 6.53 -4.39
C TYR A 220 -27.26 7.49 -3.27
N ALA A 221 -28.49 7.45 -2.74
CA ALA A 221 -28.89 8.35 -1.65
C ALA A 221 -28.02 8.14 -0.39
N PRO A 222 -27.43 9.19 0.20
CA PRO A 222 -27.72 10.62 0.00
C PRO A 222 -26.90 11.32 -1.12
N TYR A 223 -25.97 10.64 -1.77
CA TYR A 223 -25.08 11.18 -2.82
C TYR A 223 -25.73 11.16 -4.22
N THR A 224 -26.01 12.35 -4.74
CA THR A 224 -26.45 12.53 -6.14
C THR A 224 -25.25 12.79 -7.05
N GLN A 225 -25.15 12.04 -8.16
CA GLN A 225 -24.17 12.26 -9.25
C GLN A 225 -22.70 12.21 -8.83
N TYR A 226 -22.18 11.01 -8.53
CA TYR A 226 -20.75 10.79 -8.25
C TYR A 226 -20.09 9.88 -9.28
N VAL A 227 -18.77 9.96 -9.44
CA VAL A 227 -18.01 9.07 -10.35
C VAL A 227 -17.90 7.71 -9.68
N SER A 228 -18.31 6.63 -10.36
CA SER A 228 -18.49 5.29 -9.77
C SER A 228 -18.06 4.17 -10.73
N TYR A 229 -17.23 3.25 -10.23
CA TYR A 229 -16.90 1.98 -10.87
C TYR A 229 -18.07 0.99 -10.78
N VAL A 230 -18.89 1.08 -9.74
CA VAL A 230 -20.12 0.30 -9.61
C VAL A 230 -21.09 0.62 -10.76
N ALA A 231 -21.29 1.91 -11.05
CA ALA A 231 -22.11 2.34 -12.18
C ALA A 231 -21.55 1.86 -13.52
N ALA A 232 -20.21 1.84 -13.66
CA ALA A 232 -19.54 1.32 -14.85
C ALA A 232 -19.76 -0.19 -15.02
N LEU A 233 -19.68 -0.98 -13.93
CA LEU A 233 -20.00 -2.40 -13.94
C LEU A 233 -21.47 -2.64 -14.31
N GLU A 234 -22.42 -1.92 -13.72
CA GLU A 234 -23.85 -2.08 -14.03
C GLU A 234 -24.15 -1.77 -15.49
N LYS A 235 -23.53 -0.71 -16.04
CA LYS A 235 -23.60 -0.40 -17.47
C LYS A 235 -23.03 -1.53 -18.32
N TYR A 236 -21.85 -2.05 -17.95
CA TYR A 236 -21.20 -3.15 -18.66
C TYR A 236 -22.08 -4.41 -18.71
N LEU A 237 -22.66 -4.81 -17.57
CA LEU A 237 -23.59 -5.93 -17.48
C LEU A 237 -24.81 -5.73 -18.39
N SER A 238 -25.41 -4.53 -18.34
CA SER A 238 -26.56 -4.17 -19.17
C SER A 238 -26.25 -4.19 -20.67
N ASP A 239 -25.17 -3.51 -21.08
CA ASP A 239 -24.79 -3.39 -22.50
C ASP A 239 -24.46 -4.76 -23.13
N ASN A 240 -23.96 -5.71 -22.33
CA ASN A 240 -23.61 -7.05 -22.78
C ASN A 240 -24.70 -8.10 -22.51
N SER A 241 -25.85 -7.71 -21.94
CA SER A 241 -26.92 -8.63 -21.54
C SER A 241 -26.42 -9.76 -20.61
N LEU A 242 -25.50 -9.42 -19.70
CA LEU A 242 -24.91 -10.31 -18.72
C LEU A 242 -25.51 -10.05 -17.33
N THR A 243 -25.57 -11.10 -16.53
CA THR A 243 -25.79 -11.04 -15.09
C THR A 243 -24.49 -11.29 -14.34
N VAL A 244 -24.47 -10.94 -13.06
CA VAL A 244 -23.37 -11.32 -12.17
C VAL A 244 -23.23 -12.85 -12.09
N ALA A 245 -24.34 -13.59 -12.17
CA ALA A 245 -24.31 -15.06 -12.21
C ALA A 245 -23.60 -15.61 -13.45
N ASP A 246 -23.73 -14.95 -14.61
CA ASP A 246 -23.02 -15.35 -15.83
C ASP A 246 -21.51 -15.18 -15.68
N ILE A 247 -21.06 -14.14 -14.97
CA ILE A 247 -19.64 -13.91 -14.65
C ILE A 247 -19.12 -15.00 -13.70
N ILE A 248 -19.86 -15.31 -12.64
CA ILE A 248 -19.49 -16.36 -11.67
C ILE A 248 -19.33 -17.72 -12.36
N ALA A 249 -20.17 -18.03 -13.34
CA ALA A 249 -20.17 -19.31 -14.02
C ALA A 249 -18.86 -19.64 -14.75
N TYR A 250 -18.01 -18.64 -15.05
CA TYR A 250 -16.67 -18.88 -15.60
C TYR A 250 -15.69 -19.47 -14.59
N GLY A 251 -15.92 -19.24 -13.28
CA GLY A 251 -15.11 -19.81 -12.20
C GLY A 251 -13.73 -19.18 -12.01
N ASP A 252 -13.37 -18.16 -12.76
CA ASP A 252 -12.07 -17.45 -12.72
C ASP A 252 -12.20 -15.96 -12.36
N ALA A 253 -13.39 -15.53 -11.96
CA ALA A 253 -13.68 -14.12 -11.75
C ALA A 253 -12.86 -13.48 -10.61
N LYS A 254 -12.26 -12.32 -10.86
CA LYS A 254 -11.55 -11.52 -9.85
C LYS A 254 -11.50 -10.04 -10.22
N TRP A 255 -11.50 -9.18 -9.21
CA TRP A 255 -11.23 -7.76 -9.36
C TRP A 255 -9.73 -7.53 -9.59
N VAL A 256 -9.40 -6.66 -10.53
CA VAL A 256 -8.03 -6.29 -10.87
C VAL A 256 -7.86 -4.80 -10.61
N PHE A 257 -6.97 -4.46 -9.68
CA PHE A 257 -6.58 -3.07 -9.40
C PHE A 257 -5.24 -2.81 -10.07
N THR A 258 -5.26 -1.99 -11.11
CA THR A 258 -4.05 -1.62 -11.85
C THR A 258 -3.54 -0.29 -11.36
N ILE A 259 -2.29 -0.26 -10.89
CA ILE A 259 -1.58 0.95 -10.51
C ILE A 259 -0.60 1.29 -11.65
N ASP A 260 -0.84 2.42 -12.32
CA ASP A 260 0.05 2.92 -13.36
C ASP A 260 1.18 3.73 -12.73
N ILE A 261 2.40 3.19 -12.78
CA ILE A 261 3.64 3.88 -12.37
C ILE A 261 4.53 4.24 -13.57
N SER A 262 4.03 4.11 -14.79
CA SER A 262 4.78 4.41 -16.01
C SER A 262 5.07 5.90 -16.16
N GLU A 263 5.83 6.26 -17.20
CA GLU A 263 6.07 7.68 -17.56
C GLU A 263 4.78 8.49 -17.78
N LYS A 264 3.66 7.81 -18.11
CA LYS A 264 2.34 8.42 -18.38
C LYS A 264 1.43 8.45 -17.16
N SER A 265 1.88 7.85 -16.06
CA SER A 265 1.14 7.81 -14.81
C SER A 265 0.66 9.19 -14.40
N GLU A 266 -0.54 9.27 -13.83
CA GLU A 266 -1.07 10.50 -13.25
C GLU A 266 -0.77 10.64 -11.74
N ILE A 267 -0.10 9.66 -11.14
CA ILE A 267 0.32 9.72 -9.73
C ILE A 267 1.30 10.90 -9.57
N GLY A 268 1.02 11.77 -8.61
CA GLY A 268 1.87 12.91 -8.26
C GLY A 268 3.04 12.55 -7.34
N ASP A 269 3.77 13.57 -6.88
CA ASP A 269 4.86 13.45 -5.92
C ASP A 269 4.38 13.35 -4.45
N GLU A 270 3.10 13.55 -4.20
CA GLU A 270 2.50 13.41 -2.87
C GLU A 270 1.76 12.09 -2.71
N ASN A 271 1.82 11.55 -1.48
CA ASN A 271 1.05 10.38 -1.09
C ASN A 271 -0.45 10.70 -1.17
N GLN A 272 -1.22 9.85 -1.83
CA GLN A 272 -2.67 9.96 -1.94
C GLN A 272 -3.32 9.03 -0.92
N ASN A 273 -4.01 9.61 0.07
CA ASN A 273 -4.82 8.84 1.01
C ASN A 273 -6.25 8.75 0.49
N PHE A 274 -6.78 7.55 0.43
CA PHE A 274 -8.16 7.28 0.03
C PHE A 274 -8.67 6.03 0.74
N SER A 275 -9.95 5.71 0.55
CA SER A 275 -10.54 4.49 1.08
C SER A 275 -11.27 3.72 -0.01
N PHE A 276 -11.21 2.40 0.08
CA PHE A 276 -12.10 1.51 -0.65
C PHE A 276 -13.49 1.56 -0.03
N VAL A 277 -14.50 1.88 -0.84
CA VAL A 277 -15.90 1.84 -0.47
C VAL A 277 -16.49 0.53 -0.96
N TYR A 278 -17.01 -0.24 -0.02
CA TYR A 278 -17.59 -1.54 -0.29
C TYR A 278 -19.02 -1.39 -0.76
N ASN A 279 -19.32 -1.94 -1.93
CA ASN A 279 -20.66 -1.99 -2.50
C ASN A 279 -21.08 -3.44 -2.65
N TYR A 280 -22.35 -3.75 -2.40
CA TYR A 280 -22.84 -5.12 -2.42
C TYR A 280 -24.23 -5.22 -3.02
N LYS A 281 -24.54 -6.40 -3.55
CA LYS A 281 -25.90 -6.85 -3.88
C LYS A 281 -26.00 -8.35 -3.83
N THR A 282 -27.21 -8.91 -3.76
CA THR A 282 -27.39 -10.34 -3.97
C THR A 282 -27.06 -10.72 -5.42
N ILE A 283 -26.66 -11.97 -5.68
CA ILE A 283 -26.27 -12.45 -7.03
C ILE A 283 -27.35 -12.11 -8.09
N TYR A 284 -28.62 -12.24 -7.72
CA TYR A 284 -29.77 -11.94 -8.58
C TYR A 284 -30.43 -10.59 -8.24
N GLY A 285 -29.75 -9.76 -7.46
CA GLY A 285 -30.21 -8.43 -7.05
C GLY A 285 -30.14 -7.41 -8.19
N SER A 286 -31.06 -6.45 -8.15
CA SER A 286 -31.25 -5.47 -9.23
C SER A 286 -30.24 -4.32 -9.24
N ALA A 287 -29.66 -3.97 -8.09
CA ALA A 287 -28.75 -2.83 -7.97
C ALA A 287 -27.75 -3.05 -6.82
N PHE A 288 -26.54 -2.50 -6.97
CA PHE A 288 -25.57 -2.40 -5.88
C PHE A 288 -25.96 -1.32 -4.86
N SER A 289 -25.54 -1.49 -3.63
CA SER A 289 -25.66 -0.48 -2.57
C SER A 289 -24.37 -0.45 -1.74
N PRO A 290 -23.85 0.72 -1.36
CA PRO A 290 -22.72 0.80 -0.47
C PRO A 290 -23.07 0.27 0.92
N PHE A 291 -22.06 -0.27 1.57
CA PHE A 291 -22.16 -0.79 2.91
C PHE A 291 -22.01 0.35 3.91
N THR A 292 -23.06 0.61 4.68
CA THR A 292 -23.08 1.62 5.74
C THR A 292 -23.28 0.97 7.10
N ASP A 293 -22.85 1.65 8.17
CA ASP A 293 -23.20 1.26 9.53
C ASP A 293 -24.56 1.82 9.96
N SER A 294 -24.92 1.56 11.22
CA SER A 294 -26.19 2.00 11.83
C SER A 294 -26.38 3.52 11.89
N SER A 295 -25.36 4.31 11.51
CA SER A 295 -25.41 5.78 11.43
C SER A 295 -25.28 6.29 10.00
N ASP A 296 -25.55 5.44 9.01
CA ASP A 296 -25.42 5.74 7.57
C ASP A 296 -24.00 6.14 7.14
N ARG A 297 -22.99 5.85 7.96
CA ARG A 297 -21.60 6.11 7.59
C ARG A 297 -21.06 4.96 6.75
N LEU A 298 -20.38 5.28 5.64
CA LEU A 298 -19.73 4.28 4.79
C LEU A 298 -18.73 3.47 5.60
N LYS A 299 -18.82 2.14 5.46
CA LYS A 299 -17.74 1.24 5.86
C LYS A 299 -16.71 1.22 4.75
N THR A 300 -15.47 1.55 5.11
CA THR A 300 -14.39 1.75 4.15
C THR A 300 -13.07 1.29 4.72
N THR A 301 -12.13 1.01 3.82
CA THR A 301 -10.78 0.59 4.20
C THR A 301 -9.78 1.55 3.66
N ALA A 302 -9.09 2.22 4.59
CA ALA A 302 -8.13 3.26 4.29
C ALA A 302 -6.89 2.68 3.61
N PHE A 303 -6.35 3.45 2.67
CA PHE A 303 -5.20 3.11 1.88
C PHE A 303 -4.39 4.35 1.54
N THR A 304 -3.09 4.14 1.39
CA THR A 304 -2.16 5.16 0.90
C THR A 304 -1.51 4.68 -0.38
N LEU A 305 -1.76 5.40 -1.48
CA LEU A 305 -0.98 5.26 -2.70
C LEU A 305 0.25 6.19 -2.60
N PRO A 306 1.48 5.63 -2.60
CA PRO A 306 2.68 6.44 -2.46
C PRO A 306 2.86 7.42 -3.61
N GLY A 307 3.37 8.61 -3.31
CA GLY A 307 3.82 9.55 -4.31
C GLY A 307 5.04 9.01 -5.05
N ILE A 308 5.16 9.36 -6.33
CA ILE A 308 6.26 8.91 -7.17
C ILE A 308 6.90 10.08 -7.93
N LEU A 309 8.19 9.93 -8.20
CA LEU A 309 8.93 10.75 -9.15
C LEU A 309 9.23 9.94 -10.40
N LYS A 310 9.16 10.60 -11.55
CA LYS A 310 9.38 10.00 -12.88
C LYS A 310 10.47 10.75 -13.62
N TYR A 311 11.11 10.05 -14.54
CA TYR A 311 12.00 10.67 -15.50
C TYR A 311 11.22 11.10 -16.75
N SER A 312 11.34 12.36 -17.15
CA SER A 312 10.81 12.86 -18.43
C SER A 312 11.51 14.15 -18.84
N SER A 313 11.69 14.35 -20.14
CA SER A 313 12.26 15.60 -20.68
C SER A 313 11.32 16.80 -20.55
N ALA A 314 10.03 16.59 -20.29
CA ALA A 314 9.05 17.64 -20.11
C ALA A 314 8.88 17.96 -18.62
N ALA A 315 9.12 19.21 -18.23
CA ALA A 315 8.97 19.64 -16.85
C ALA A 315 7.52 19.52 -16.37
N GLY A 316 7.34 19.13 -15.11
CA GLY A 316 6.06 18.99 -14.43
C GLY A 316 6.24 18.60 -12.97
N ASP A 317 5.15 18.59 -12.21
CA ASP A 317 5.17 18.12 -10.82
C ASP A 317 5.48 16.62 -10.79
N GLY A 318 6.29 16.19 -9.82
CA GLY A 318 6.82 14.83 -9.74
C GLY A 318 7.72 14.41 -10.91
N VAL A 319 8.23 15.34 -11.73
CA VAL A 319 9.14 15.02 -12.84
C VAL A 319 10.56 15.47 -12.55
N ILE A 320 11.51 14.57 -12.78
CA ILE A 320 12.94 14.85 -12.83
C ILE A 320 13.39 14.86 -14.30
N THR A 321 13.88 16.00 -14.75
CA THR A 321 14.30 16.26 -16.14
C THR A 321 15.72 15.80 -16.43
N ASP A 322 16.59 15.79 -15.41
CA ASP A 322 17.97 15.34 -15.53
C ASP A 322 18.10 13.84 -15.26
N ALA A 323 18.61 13.11 -16.25
CA ALA A 323 18.75 11.67 -16.17
C ALA A 323 19.75 11.21 -15.11
N ASN A 324 20.83 11.97 -14.89
CA ASN A 324 21.82 11.64 -13.87
C ASN A 324 21.23 11.86 -12.48
N MET A 325 20.44 12.92 -12.30
CA MET A 325 19.76 13.21 -11.04
C MET A 325 18.72 12.14 -10.71
N TYR A 326 17.89 11.75 -11.69
CA TYR A 326 16.91 10.69 -11.52
C TYR A 326 17.57 9.35 -11.16
N ASN A 327 18.58 8.95 -11.93
CA ASN A 327 19.30 7.70 -11.69
C ASN A 327 20.04 7.71 -10.34
N TRP A 328 20.62 8.85 -9.94
CA TRP A 328 21.29 8.98 -8.65
C TRP A 328 20.29 8.83 -7.49
N LEU A 329 19.15 9.55 -7.54
CA LEU A 329 18.09 9.43 -6.53
C LEU A 329 17.60 7.98 -6.41
N GLY A 330 17.29 7.33 -7.53
CA GLY A 330 16.82 5.95 -7.56
C GLY A 330 17.83 4.96 -6.98
N LYS A 331 19.11 5.06 -7.36
CA LYS A 331 20.17 4.18 -6.86
C LYS A 331 20.47 4.37 -5.38
N VAL A 332 20.60 5.62 -4.92
CA VAL A 332 21.02 5.92 -3.54
C VAL A 332 19.89 5.65 -2.53
N PHE A 333 18.65 5.99 -2.87
CA PHE A 333 17.53 5.89 -1.94
C PHE A 333 16.67 4.64 -2.16
N GLY A 334 16.53 4.17 -3.39
CA GLY A 334 15.77 2.95 -3.73
C GLY A 334 16.62 1.67 -3.71
N GLY A 335 17.93 1.78 -3.97
CA GLY A 335 18.83 0.63 -4.00
C GLY A 335 18.35 -0.46 -4.97
N GLU A 336 18.34 -1.71 -4.52
CA GLU A 336 17.88 -2.86 -5.31
C GLU A 336 16.38 -2.80 -5.67
N SER A 337 15.58 -2.00 -4.96
CA SER A 337 14.15 -1.86 -5.26
C SER A 337 13.87 -0.93 -6.44
N PHE A 338 14.87 -0.15 -6.89
CA PHE A 338 14.71 0.76 -8.01
C PHE A 338 14.88 0.04 -9.35
N THR A 339 13.79 -0.05 -10.12
CA THR A 339 13.75 -0.71 -11.43
C THR A 339 14.02 0.24 -12.60
N GLY A 340 14.08 1.56 -12.34
CA GLY A 340 14.14 2.60 -13.37
C GLY A 340 12.79 3.25 -13.69
N GLU A 341 11.66 2.59 -13.37
CA GLU A 341 10.32 3.05 -13.76
C GLU A 341 9.86 4.27 -12.95
N ALA A 342 10.00 4.22 -11.62
CA ALA A 342 9.60 5.28 -10.73
C ALA A 342 10.44 5.28 -9.44
N ILE A 343 10.54 6.44 -8.80
CA ILE A 343 11.15 6.62 -7.47
C ILE A 343 10.04 6.91 -6.48
N LEU A 344 9.92 6.13 -5.40
CA LEU A 344 8.97 6.44 -4.34
C LEU A 344 9.44 7.67 -3.55
N THR A 345 8.59 8.68 -3.38
CA THR A 345 8.97 9.89 -2.64
C THR A 345 9.26 9.60 -1.17
N ASP A 346 8.65 8.57 -0.59
CA ASP A 346 8.96 8.12 0.76
C ASP A 346 10.37 7.55 0.92
N TRP A 347 11.01 7.04 -0.15
CA TRP A 347 12.42 6.67 -0.08
C TRP A 347 13.31 7.87 0.26
N LEU A 348 12.93 9.06 -0.18
CA LEU A 348 13.69 10.30 -0.03
C LEU A 348 13.60 10.92 1.38
N ARG A 349 12.80 10.31 2.27
CA ARG A 349 12.76 10.62 3.71
C ARG A 349 13.87 9.92 4.50
N GLN A 350 14.57 8.95 3.90
CA GLN A 350 15.69 8.28 4.55
C GLN A 350 16.86 9.25 4.75
N ASN A 351 17.58 9.12 5.87
CA ASN A 351 18.83 9.85 6.07
C ASN A 351 19.97 9.17 5.31
N LYS A 352 20.08 9.49 4.02
CA LYS A 352 21.21 9.13 3.16
C LYS A 352 21.97 10.41 2.78
N PRO A 353 23.32 10.39 2.73
CA PRO A 353 24.09 11.54 2.35
C PRO A 353 23.88 11.88 0.86
N VAL A 354 23.72 13.16 0.56
CA VAL A 354 23.89 13.69 -0.80
C VAL A 354 25.38 14.02 -0.94
N ASP A 355 26.18 13.16 -1.55
CA ASP A 355 27.65 13.33 -1.56
C ASP A 355 28.25 13.07 -2.94
N VAL A 356 28.80 14.12 -3.56
CA VAL A 356 29.46 14.04 -4.87
C VAL A 356 30.80 13.29 -4.80
N THR A 357 31.38 13.17 -3.62
CA THR A 357 32.63 12.45 -3.39
C THR A 357 32.43 10.96 -3.10
N ASP A 358 31.17 10.52 -3.04
CA ASP A 358 30.85 9.11 -2.88
C ASP A 358 31.49 8.27 -4.00
N ALA A 359 32.15 7.18 -3.61
CA ALA A 359 32.95 6.38 -4.53
C ALA A 359 32.08 5.60 -5.55
N GLU A 360 30.84 5.29 -5.20
CA GLU A 360 29.96 4.45 -6.01
C GLU A 360 29.05 5.28 -6.92
N ASN A 361 28.41 6.31 -6.35
CA ASN A 361 27.37 7.10 -7.00
C ASN A 361 27.75 8.57 -7.20
N GLY A 362 28.87 9.04 -6.64
CA GLY A 362 29.30 10.44 -6.72
C GLY A 362 29.54 10.92 -8.16
N ALA A 363 30.00 10.02 -9.05
CA ALA A 363 30.18 10.35 -10.48
C ALA A 363 28.86 10.69 -11.19
N LEU A 364 27.73 10.07 -10.81
CA LEU A 364 26.41 10.42 -11.33
C LEU A 364 26.02 11.82 -10.85
N LEU A 365 26.19 12.09 -9.56
CA LEU A 365 25.86 13.38 -8.96
C LEU A 365 26.72 14.52 -9.55
N ALA A 366 28.00 14.25 -9.83
CA ALA A 366 28.92 15.21 -10.45
C ALA A 366 28.55 15.56 -11.90
N ALA A 367 27.82 14.67 -12.58
CA ALA A 367 27.37 14.85 -13.96
C ALA A 367 25.96 15.44 -14.08
N VAL A 368 25.32 15.78 -12.95
CA VAL A 368 24.00 16.43 -12.94
C VAL A 368 24.12 17.84 -13.49
N THR A 369 23.22 18.16 -14.41
CA THR A 369 23.06 19.48 -15.04
C THR A 369 21.83 20.23 -14.55
N ASP A 370 20.92 19.57 -13.83
CA ASP A 370 19.80 20.19 -13.12
C ASP A 370 19.56 19.47 -11.77
N PHE A 371 19.82 20.19 -10.67
CA PHE A 371 19.65 19.70 -9.30
C PHE A 371 18.24 19.90 -8.75
N GLY A 372 17.25 20.25 -9.58
CA GLY A 372 15.86 20.47 -9.17
C GLY A 372 15.25 19.33 -8.36
N GLY A 373 15.73 18.09 -8.57
CA GLY A 373 15.32 16.92 -7.79
C GLY A 373 15.68 16.97 -6.29
N LEU A 374 16.63 17.82 -5.86
CA LEU A 374 17.01 17.93 -4.45
C LEU A 374 15.85 18.42 -3.57
N LYS A 375 14.87 19.16 -4.14
CA LYS A 375 13.69 19.63 -3.40
C LYS A 375 12.86 18.48 -2.80
N TYR A 376 12.97 17.28 -3.37
CA TYR A 376 12.28 16.08 -2.91
C TYR A 376 13.06 15.31 -1.84
N VAL A 377 14.34 15.63 -1.61
CA VAL A 377 15.17 14.95 -0.61
C VAL A 377 14.89 15.58 0.77
N LYS A 378 14.13 14.87 1.61
CA LYS A 378 13.67 15.39 2.91
C LYS A 378 14.51 14.91 4.08
N GLY A 379 15.07 13.69 4.01
CA GLY A 379 15.78 13.06 5.12
C GLY A 379 17.28 13.33 5.23
N ALA A 380 17.93 13.83 4.18
CA ALA A 380 19.38 13.95 4.12
C ALA A 380 19.92 15.04 5.08
N THR A 381 20.75 14.65 6.04
CA THR A 381 21.39 15.59 6.98
C THR A 381 22.72 16.15 6.47
N TYR A 382 23.33 15.50 5.49
CA TYR A 382 24.62 15.87 4.91
C TYR A 382 24.49 16.06 3.40
N VAL A 383 24.88 17.25 2.92
CA VAL A 383 24.88 17.61 1.51
C VAL A 383 26.27 18.14 1.13
N ASN A 384 26.95 17.43 0.24
CA ASN A 384 28.26 17.77 -0.29
C ASN A 384 28.24 17.79 -1.82
N LEU A 385 28.24 19.00 -2.37
CA LEU A 385 28.36 19.25 -3.82
C LEU A 385 29.72 19.89 -4.16
N SER A 386 30.71 19.80 -3.26
CA SER A 386 31.98 20.48 -3.45
C SER A 386 32.64 20.11 -4.78
N GLY A 387 33.16 21.12 -5.48
CA GLY A 387 33.77 20.95 -6.79
C GLY A 387 32.79 20.89 -7.97
N VAL A 388 31.48 20.71 -7.75
CA VAL A 388 30.48 20.71 -8.84
C VAL A 388 30.34 22.11 -9.43
N ASN A 389 30.38 22.25 -10.76
CA ASN A 389 30.16 23.56 -11.38
C ASN A 389 28.68 23.94 -11.37
N LEU A 390 28.29 24.85 -10.47
CA LEU A 390 26.91 25.34 -10.37
C LEU A 390 26.69 26.65 -11.14
N SER A 391 27.69 27.25 -11.80
CA SER A 391 27.58 28.63 -12.33
C SER A 391 26.41 28.86 -13.31
N GLY A 392 25.99 27.82 -14.05
CA GLY A 392 24.85 27.86 -14.97
C GLY A 392 23.48 27.55 -14.34
N ILE A 393 23.47 26.97 -13.15
CA ILE A 393 22.27 26.43 -12.47
C ILE A 393 22.19 26.84 -11.00
N TYR A 394 22.95 27.88 -10.64
CA TYR A 394 23.17 28.29 -9.27
C TYR A 394 21.86 28.70 -8.59
N ALA A 395 21.07 29.53 -9.26
CA ALA A 395 19.81 30.02 -8.73
C ALA A 395 18.80 28.90 -8.47
N ASP A 396 18.69 27.94 -9.40
CA ASP A 396 17.76 26.81 -9.30
C ASP A 396 18.22 25.79 -8.26
N THR A 397 19.53 25.52 -8.21
CA THR A 397 20.13 24.64 -7.20
C THR A 397 19.92 25.18 -5.79
N MET A 398 20.09 26.49 -5.57
CA MET A 398 19.81 27.10 -4.26
C MET A 398 18.31 27.02 -3.90
N SER A 399 17.41 27.19 -4.87
CA SER A 399 15.97 27.03 -4.66
C SER A 399 15.59 25.59 -4.31
N ALA A 400 16.26 24.59 -4.90
CA ALA A 400 16.02 23.19 -4.60
C ALA A 400 16.55 22.81 -3.21
N ILE A 401 17.79 23.21 -2.89
CA ILE A 401 18.40 22.98 -1.57
C ILE A 401 17.57 23.64 -0.46
N ALA A 402 17.07 24.86 -0.67
CA ALA A 402 16.24 25.57 0.31
C ALA A 402 14.93 24.86 0.71
N GLN A 403 14.49 23.87 -0.08
CA GLN A 403 13.29 23.05 0.19
C GLN A 403 13.61 21.73 0.92
N MET A 404 14.89 21.44 1.16
CA MET A 404 15.31 20.29 1.96
C MET A 404 15.05 20.56 3.45
N GLU A 405 14.61 19.54 4.19
CA GLU A 405 14.10 19.72 5.55
C GLU A 405 15.11 19.36 6.65
N ALA A 406 15.96 18.36 6.42
CA ALA A 406 16.84 17.79 7.44
C ALA A 406 18.31 18.26 7.39
N VAL A 407 18.70 19.12 6.44
CA VAL A 407 20.12 19.46 6.21
C VAL A 407 20.76 20.07 7.46
N GLU A 408 21.83 19.45 7.94
CA GLU A 408 22.64 19.92 9.07
C GLU A 408 24.04 20.37 8.66
N GLU A 409 24.62 19.74 7.63
CA GLU A 409 25.89 20.16 7.03
C GLU A 409 25.73 20.30 5.51
N LEU A 410 26.11 21.47 5.00
CA LEU A 410 26.09 21.82 3.59
C LEU A 410 27.48 22.24 3.14
N ASN A 411 28.02 21.57 2.13
CA ASN A 411 29.31 21.86 1.52
C ASN A 411 29.15 22.23 0.04
N LEU A 412 29.37 23.50 -0.25
CA LEU A 412 29.38 24.11 -1.58
C LEU A 412 30.74 24.76 -1.88
N SER A 413 31.81 24.15 -1.38
CA SER A 413 33.18 24.64 -1.61
C SER A 413 33.57 24.42 -3.08
N ASN A 414 34.21 25.42 -3.70
CA ASN A 414 34.61 25.37 -5.11
C ASN A 414 33.44 24.96 -6.05
N CYS A 415 32.29 25.62 -5.93
CA CYS A 415 31.11 25.34 -6.74
C CYS A 415 30.80 26.38 -7.84
N GLY A 416 31.68 27.36 -8.05
CA GLY A 416 31.44 28.43 -9.01
C GLY A 416 30.28 29.35 -8.60
N LEU A 417 30.06 29.52 -7.28
CA LEU A 417 29.00 30.38 -6.76
C LEU A 417 29.27 31.83 -7.14
N SER A 418 28.60 32.31 -8.18
CA SER A 418 28.70 33.69 -8.68
C SER A 418 27.38 34.07 -9.33
N ALA A 419 26.63 34.97 -8.70
CA ALA A 419 25.39 35.49 -9.25
C ALA A 419 25.64 36.70 -10.16
N ASN A 420 24.94 36.73 -11.30
CA ASN A 420 24.95 37.89 -12.19
C ASN A 420 24.49 39.16 -11.45
N GLY A 421 25.27 40.23 -11.56
CA GLY A 421 24.96 41.52 -10.93
C GLY A 421 25.45 41.69 -9.50
N VAL A 422 25.94 40.63 -8.85
CA VAL A 422 26.59 40.72 -7.53
C VAL A 422 28.03 41.23 -7.71
N SER A 423 28.41 42.24 -6.94
CA SER A 423 29.71 42.91 -7.03
C SER A 423 30.08 43.57 -5.71
N ALA A 424 31.30 44.10 -5.59
CA ALA A 424 31.70 44.85 -4.38
C ALA A 424 30.78 46.05 -4.05
N SER A 425 30.15 46.67 -5.07
CA SER A 425 29.19 47.78 -4.90
C SER A 425 27.73 47.34 -4.72
N ALA A 426 27.43 46.06 -4.96
CA ALA A 426 26.12 45.45 -4.75
C ALA A 426 26.35 44.01 -4.24
N PRO A 427 26.79 43.85 -2.99
CA PRO A 427 27.43 42.61 -2.55
C PRO A 427 26.45 41.52 -2.09
N ASN A 428 25.16 41.83 -1.98
CA ASN A 428 24.14 40.90 -1.50
C ASN A 428 23.74 39.90 -2.59
N ASP A 429 23.78 38.61 -2.24
CA ASP A 429 23.43 37.51 -3.13
C ASP A 429 22.11 36.88 -2.69
N ALA A 430 21.03 37.21 -3.42
CA ALA A 430 19.69 36.69 -3.16
C ALA A 430 19.58 35.16 -3.30
N ASN A 431 20.50 34.51 -4.01
CA ASN A 431 20.51 33.05 -4.10
C ASN A 431 21.09 32.41 -2.84
N LEU A 432 22.14 32.98 -2.23
CA LEU A 432 22.64 32.53 -0.93
C LEU A 432 21.62 32.78 0.19
N GLU A 433 20.88 33.89 0.13
CA GLU A 433 19.84 34.21 1.11
C GLU A 433 18.76 33.12 1.22
N LYS A 434 18.52 32.33 0.16
CA LYS A 434 17.60 31.18 0.20
C LYS A 434 18.00 30.11 1.20
N LEU A 435 19.30 29.99 1.53
CA LEU A 435 19.79 29.04 2.52
C LEU A 435 19.27 29.33 3.94
N THR A 436 18.73 30.52 4.19
CA THR A 436 18.05 30.86 5.46
C THR A 436 16.79 30.02 5.73
N ALA A 437 16.24 29.39 4.69
CA ALA A 437 15.14 28.44 4.83
C ALA A 437 15.56 27.11 5.52
N LEU A 438 16.86 26.79 5.54
CA LEU A 438 17.39 25.56 6.15
C LEU A 438 17.43 25.67 7.68
N LYS A 439 16.32 25.32 8.33
CA LYS A 439 16.14 25.48 9.78
C LYS A 439 17.13 24.68 10.63
N ASN A 440 17.70 23.61 10.10
CA ASN A 440 18.58 22.69 10.83
C ASN A 440 20.07 22.86 10.51
N LEU A 441 20.45 23.82 9.65
CA LEU A 441 21.82 23.96 9.16
C LEU A 441 22.79 24.41 10.26
N LYS A 442 23.69 23.51 10.68
CA LYS A 442 24.70 23.75 11.72
C LYS A 442 26.07 24.10 11.15
N THR A 443 26.42 23.52 10.00
CA THR A 443 27.73 23.70 9.37
C THR A 443 27.58 24.06 7.89
N LEU A 444 28.16 25.18 7.47
CA LEU A 444 28.13 25.64 6.08
C LEU A 444 29.55 25.86 5.56
N ARG A 445 29.88 25.28 4.41
CA ARG A 445 31.18 25.46 3.75
C ARG A 445 30.97 26.09 2.38
N LEU A 446 31.50 27.29 2.21
CA LEU A 446 31.47 28.10 0.98
C LEU A 446 32.89 28.46 0.51
N SER A 447 33.89 27.74 0.98
CA SER A 447 35.30 28.11 0.78
C SER A 447 35.81 27.74 -0.60
N ASN A 448 36.93 28.32 -1.00
CA ASN A 448 37.73 27.85 -2.12
C ASN A 448 38.99 27.17 -1.59
N ALA A 449 39.12 25.87 -1.80
CA ALA A 449 40.27 25.08 -1.39
C ALA A 449 41.58 25.62 -2.00
N TYR A 450 42.64 25.61 -1.19
CA TYR A 450 43.96 26.09 -1.59
C TYR A 450 44.52 25.26 -2.75
N GLY A 451 45.00 25.93 -3.80
CA GLY A 451 45.58 25.29 -4.98
C GLY A 451 44.56 24.82 -6.04
N THR A 452 43.26 24.89 -5.75
CA THR A 452 42.20 24.63 -6.73
C THR A 452 41.94 25.89 -7.55
N THR A 453 41.90 25.77 -8.88
CA THR A 453 41.64 26.89 -9.79
C THR A 453 40.33 26.76 -10.58
N THR A 454 39.63 25.64 -10.41
CA THR A 454 38.36 25.35 -11.08
C THR A 454 37.19 25.67 -10.17
N ASN A 455 36.09 26.14 -10.76
CA ASN A 455 34.82 26.39 -10.07
C ASN A 455 34.97 27.26 -8.81
N LEU A 456 35.79 28.31 -8.87
CA LEU A 456 35.98 29.21 -7.73
C LEU A 456 34.69 29.95 -7.40
N ASN A 457 34.28 29.90 -6.13
CA ASN A 457 33.23 30.75 -5.60
C ASN A 457 33.69 32.21 -5.59
N THR A 458 32.79 33.13 -5.91
CA THR A 458 33.03 34.58 -5.83
C THR A 458 31.89 35.23 -5.05
N ILE A 459 32.08 35.35 -3.74
CA ILE A 459 31.07 35.83 -2.80
C ILE A 459 31.53 37.15 -2.16
N TYR A 460 30.72 38.20 -2.31
CA TYR A 460 31.05 39.55 -1.85
C TYR A 460 30.48 39.90 -0.46
N SER A 461 29.39 39.26 -0.03
CA SER A 461 28.79 39.45 1.30
C SER A 461 28.41 38.11 1.92
N PHE A 462 28.57 38.02 3.24
CA PHE A 462 28.12 36.89 4.07
C PHE A 462 27.05 37.31 5.08
N GLU A 463 26.41 38.46 4.90
CA GLU A 463 25.41 38.99 5.84
C GLU A 463 24.23 38.03 6.07
N PHE A 464 23.83 37.28 5.04
CA PHE A 464 22.75 36.29 5.15
C PHE A 464 22.99 35.21 6.22
N LEU A 465 24.24 34.95 6.60
CA LEU A 465 24.57 33.99 7.67
C LEU A 465 23.96 34.39 9.01
N LEU A 466 23.75 35.70 9.25
CA LEU A 466 23.12 36.22 10.47
C LEU A 466 21.65 35.78 10.60
N ASN A 467 21.02 35.39 9.49
CA ASN A 467 19.63 34.97 9.45
C ASN A 467 19.46 33.44 9.55
N ILE A 468 20.55 32.68 9.70
CA ILE A 468 20.52 31.22 9.89
C ILE A 468 20.69 30.92 11.39
N ALA A 469 19.57 30.90 12.12
CA ALA A 469 19.58 30.82 13.59
C ALA A 469 20.26 29.56 14.15
N SER A 470 20.30 28.46 13.39
CA SER A 470 20.91 27.18 13.81
C SER A 470 22.40 27.04 13.44
N LEU A 471 22.97 28.02 12.73
CA LEU A 471 24.33 27.93 12.21
C LEU A 471 25.36 28.08 13.32
N ASN A 472 26.20 27.06 13.49
CA ASN A 472 27.28 27.04 14.48
C ASN A 472 28.65 27.29 13.86
N ARG A 473 28.86 26.88 12.59
CA ARG A 473 30.16 26.97 11.91
C ARG A 473 29.99 27.35 10.44
N ALA A 474 30.71 28.37 10.00
CA ALA A 474 30.81 28.77 8.61
C ALA A 474 32.28 28.78 8.14
N TYR A 475 32.55 28.22 6.97
CA TYR A 475 33.87 28.23 6.33
C TYR A 475 33.79 29.00 5.01
N VAL A 476 34.42 30.17 4.96
CA VAL A 476 34.22 31.14 3.87
C VAL A 476 35.53 31.63 3.21
N TYR A 477 36.64 30.94 3.43
CA TYR A 477 37.96 31.43 2.98
C TYR A 477 38.11 31.36 1.44
N GLY A 478 38.90 32.27 0.87
CA GLY A 478 39.29 32.23 -0.54
C GLY A 478 38.26 32.73 -1.55
N ASN A 479 37.17 33.38 -1.11
CA ASN A 479 36.07 33.84 -1.99
C ASN A 479 36.35 35.10 -2.79
N LEU A 480 37.38 35.87 -2.45
CA LEU A 480 37.75 37.10 -3.17
C LEU A 480 39.27 37.17 -3.29
N ASP A 481 39.74 37.63 -4.45
CA ASP A 481 41.18 37.75 -4.71
C ASP A 481 41.78 38.88 -3.86
N THR A 482 42.97 38.64 -3.31
CA THR A 482 43.63 39.50 -2.31
C THR A 482 43.95 40.93 -2.80
N GLY A 483 43.80 41.19 -4.10
CA GLY A 483 44.04 42.49 -4.73
C GLY A 483 42.85 43.45 -4.78
N THR A 484 41.63 43.02 -4.41
CA THR A 484 40.40 43.76 -4.82
C THR A 484 39.33 43.99 -3.74
N VAL A 485 39.62 43.93 -2.43
CA VAL A 485 38.51 44.14 -1.45
C VAL A 485 38.87 44.85 -0.15
N ASN A 486 38.16 45.98 0.07
CA ASN A 486 37.65 46.43 1.37
C ASN A 486 36.51 45.50 1.83
N GLY A 487 36.77 44.19 1.94
CA GLY A 487 35.76 43.21 2.33
C GLY A 487 35.64 43.18 3.85
N VAL A 488 34.53 43.70 4.38
CA VAL A 488 34.27 43.69 5.82
C VAL A 488 33.85 42.27 6.22
N PHE A 489 34.72 41.58 6.95
CA PHE A 489 34.36 40.38 7.69
C PHE A 489 33.66 40.80 9.00
N TYR A 490 32.37 40.47 9.14
CA TYR A 490 31.72 40.40 10.44
C TYR A 490 31.77 38.95 10.91
N GLY A 491 32.62 38.67 11.89
CA GLY A 491 32.65 37.39 12.58
C GLY A 491 32.89 37.62 14.07
N SER A 492 31.96 37.15 14.90
CA SER A 492 32.19 36.84 16.32
C SER A 492 32.32 35.35 16.48
#